data_AF-A0A7C5X669-F1
#
_entry.id   AF-A0A7C5X669-F1
#
_cell.length_a   1.000
_cell.length_b   1.000
_cell.length_c   1.000
_cell.angle_alpha   90.00
_cell.angle_beta   90.00
_cell.angle_gamma   90.00
#
_symmetry.space_group_name_H-M   'P 1'
#
loop_
_entity.id
_entity.type
_entity.pdbx_description
1 polymer ?
#
loop_
_entity_poly.entity_id
_entity_poly.type
_entity_poly.pdbx_seq_one_letter_code
_entity_poly.pdbx_strand_id
1 'polypeptide(L)'
;MDLLAPLSAVILTYKEVGADALGRIGVEMQRCMKELGPKRPMYVLHTCGRVEAYLYGATPEEVGRVVNAYRRYVDSAQVLTGAEAARHLLRVAAGLESMLIGETDILGQVEEAFDRQVKAGYTRGLLKTIVERAV
;
A
#
# COMPACT_ATOMS: atom_id res chain seq x y z
N MET A 1 24.55 -5.29 -0.91
CA MET A 1 23.45 -5.16 -1.88
C MET A 1 22.24 -4.68 -1.11
N ASP A 2 21.75 -3.47 -1.39
CA ASP A 2 20.59 -2.92 -0.67
C ASP A 2 19.32 -3.62 -1.18
N LEU A 3 18.79 -4.50 -0.34
CA LEU A 3 17.59 -5.28 -0.60
C LEU A 3 16.30 -4.44 -0.60
N LEU A 4 16.34 -3.23 -0.03
CA LEU A 4 15.19 -2.34 0.04
C LEU A 4 15.13 -1.39 -1.15
N ALA A 5 16.26 -1.11 -1.82
CA ALA A 5 16.32 -0.18 -2.95
C ALA A 5 15.22 -0.36 -4.02
N PRO A 6 14.77 -1.59 -4.37
CA PRO A 6 13.68 -1.79 -5.34
C PRO A 6 12.27 -1.55 -4.78
N LEU A 7 12.11 -1.32 -3.48
CA LEU A 7 10.82 -1.09 -2.84
C LEU A 7 10.34 0.34 -3.11
N SER A 8 9.08 0.47 -3.50
CA SER A 8 8.37 1.75 -3.60
C SER A 8 7.05 1.66 -2.86
N ALA A 9 6.66 2.71 -2.15
CA ALA A 9 5.35 2.85 -1.53
C ALA A 9 4.63 4.05 -2.13
N VAL A 10 3.39 3.85 -2.56
CA VAL A 10 2.46 4.90 -2.97
C VAL A 10 1.43 5.05 -1.87
N ILE A 11 1.41 6.21 -1.21
CA ILE A 11 0.54 6.52 -0.08
C ILE A 11 -0.47 7.55 -0.56
N LEU A 12 -1.74 7.23 -0.41
CA LEU A 12 -2.86 8.02 -0.89
C LEU A 12 -3.75 8.37 0.30
N THR A 13 -3.88 9.66 0.62
CA THR A 13 -4.65 10.13 1.79
C THR A 13 -5.81 11.00 1.36
N TYR A 14 -6.92 10.93 2.10
CA TYR A 14 -8.15 11.64 1.84
C TYR A 14 -8.80 12.09 3.17
N LYS A 15 -9.42 13.28 3.17
CA LYS A 15 -9.95 13.96 4.37
C LYS A 15 -11.46 13.76 4.54
N GLU A 16 -12.22 13.76 3.46
CA GLU A 16 -13.67 13.57 3.47
C GLU A 16 -14.08 12.77 2.24
N VAL A 17 -14.52 11.53 2.42
CA VAL A 17 -14.91 10.67 1.32
C VAL A 17 -16.33 10.20 1.56
N GLY A 18 -17.26 10.73 0.77
CA GLY A 18 -18.59 10.11 0.64
C GLY A 18 -18.44 8.66 0.18
N ALA A 19 -19.29 7.76 0.64
CA ALA A 19 -19.18 6.31 0.40
C ALA A 19 -18.88 5.92 -1.07
N ASP A 20 -19.37 6.71 -2.03
CA ASP A 20 -19.16 6.52 -3.47
C ASP A 20 -17.72 6.68 -3.96
N ALA A 21 -16.89 7.47 -3.26
CA ALA A 21 -15.50 7.68 -3.66
C ALA A 21 -14.57 6.61 -3.08
N LEU A 22 -14.85 6.08 -1.87
CA LEU A 22 -14.17 4.90 -1.32
C LEU A 22 -14.37 3.67 -2.23
N GLY A 23 -15.61 3.44 -2.68
CA GLY A 23 -15.91 2.35 -3.61
C GLY A 23 -15.14 2.47 -4.92
N ARG A 24 -15.03 3.67 -5.48
CA ARG A 24 -14.28 3.93 -6.73
C ARG A 24 -12.77 3.71 -6.55
N ILE A 25 -12.18 4.18 -5.45
CA ILE A 25 -10.76 3.94 -5.15
C ILE A 25 -10.48 2.45 -5.01
N GLY A 26 -11.35 1.70 -4.32
CA GLY A 26 -11.23 0.25 -4.21
C GLY A 26 -11.26 -0.46 -5.57
N VAL A 27 -12.18 -0.07 -6.47
CA VAL A 27 -12.27 -0.63 -7.82
C VAL A 27 -11.03 -0.34 -8.65
N GLU A 28 -10.55 0.90 -8.64
CA GLU A 28 -9.31 1.27 -9.34
C GLU A 28 -8.11 0.49 -8.79
N MET A 29 -8.03 0.30 -7.46
CA MET A 29 -6.93 -0.47 -6.86
C MET A 29 -6.96 -1.93 -7.23
N GLN A 30 -8.14 -2.54 -7.25
CA GLN A 30 -8.29 -3.90 -7.77
C GLN A 30 -7.86 -4.00 -9.23
N ARG A 31 -8.15 -2.98 -10.05
CA ARG A 31 -7.68 -2.92 -11.44
C ARG A 31 -6.15 -2.82 -11.52
N CYS A 32 -5.53 -1.92 -10.75
CA CYS A 32 -4.07 -1.80 -10.68
C CYS A 32 -3.41 -3.11 -10.21
N MET A 33 -3.96 -3.77 -9.18
CA MET A 33 -3.46 -5.06 -8.71
C MET A 33 -3.53 -6.13 -9.80
N LYS A 34 -4.61 -6.19 -10.58
CA LYS A 34 -4.73 -7.14 -11.70
C LYS A 34 -3.76 -6.85 -12.85
N GLU A 35 -3.51 -5.57 -13.16
CA GLU A 35 -2.62 -5.18 -14.26
C GLU A 35 -1.12 -5.31 -13.90
N LEU A 36 -0.74 -4.90 -12.69
CA LEU A 36 0.66 -4.83 -12.23
C LEU A 36 1.07 -6.02 -11.36
N GLY A 37 0.15 -6.56 -10.57
CA GLY A 37 0.42 -7.66 -9.62
C GLY A 37 1.01 -8.92 -10.24
N PRO A 38 0.66 -9.33 -11.47
CA PRO A 38 1.35 -10.44 -12.15
C PRO A 38 2.81 -10.11 -12.49
N LYS A 39 3.12 -8.85 -12.79
CA LYS A 39 4.45 -8.39 -13.22
C LYS A 39 5.37 -8.06 -12.05
N ARG A 40 4.81 -7.50 -10.98
CA ARG A 40 5.53 -7.02 -9.81
C ARG A 40 4.88 -7.56 -8.54
N PRO A 41 5.65 -8.02 -7.54
CA PRO A 41 5.09 -8.24 -6.21
C PRO A 41 4.47 -6.96 -5.66
N MET A 42 3.27 -7.09 -5.09
CA MET A 42 2.50 -5.99 -4.53
C MET A 42 1.92 -6.33 -3.16
N TYR A 43 1.82 -5.33 -2.32
CA TYR A 43 1.05 -5.36 -1.07
C TYR A 43 0.27 -4.07 -0.96
N VAL A 44 -1.04 -4.18 -0.75
CA VAL A 44 -1.95 -3.05 -0.70
C VAL A 44 -2.67 -3.02 0.65
N LEU A 45 -2.67 -1.87 1.30
CA LEU A 45 -3.40 -1.64 2.54
C LEU A 45 -4.52 -0.63 2.26
N HIS A 46 -5.76 -1.02 2.52
CA HIS A 46 -6.92 -0.14 2.46
C HIS A 46 -7.43 0.09 3.87
N THR A 47 -7.58 1.36 4.24
CA THR A 47 -8.20 1.81 5.49
C THR A 47 -9.35 2.77 5.16
N CYS A 48 -9.91 3.43 6.16
CA CYS A 48 -10.95 4.46 6.01
C CYS A 48 -10.40 5.88 5.79
N GLY A 49 -9.08 6.10 5.87
CA GLY A 49 -8.45 7.43 5.71
C GLY A 49 -7.24 7.43 4.76
N ARG A 50 -6.76 6.25 4.38
CA ARG A 50 -5.66 6.09 3.43
C ARG A 50 -5.73 4.78 2.65
N VAL A 51 -5.11 4.80 1.47
CA VAL A 51 -4.76 3.61 0.70
C VAL A 51 -3.27 3.63 0.45
N GLU A 52 -2.61 2.51 0.71
CA GLU A 52 -1.17 2.36 0.48
C GLU A 52 -0.92 1.20 -0.47
N ALA A 53 -0.02 1.38 -1.43
CA ALA A 53 0.42 0.33 -2.33
C ALA A 53 1.95 0.23 -2.32
N TYR A 54 2.45 -0.91 -1.87
CA TYR A 54 3.86 -1.26 -1.84
C TYR A 54 4.18 -2.15 -3.04
N LEU A 55 5.15 -1.72 -3.84
CA LEU A 55 5.57 -2.35 -5.08
C LEU A 55 7.04 -2.73 -4.96
N TYR A 56 7.39 -3.96 -5.30
CA TYR A 56 8.79 -4.39 -5.31
C TYR A 56 9.32 -4.53 -6.74
N GLY A 57 10.37 -3.77 -7.04
CA GLY A 57 11.03 -3.72 -8.35
C GLY A 57 10.29 -2.91 -9.41
N ALA A 58 9.21 -2.20 -9.07
CA ALA A 58 8.47 -1.38 -10.04
C ALA A 58 9.34 -0.24 -10.58
N THR A 59 9.19 0.08 -11.86
CA THR A 59 9.86 1.25 -12.46
C THR A 59 9.20 2.54 -11.98
N PRO A 60 9.91 3.69 -12.05
CA PRO A 60 9.31 4.99 -11.77
C PRO A 60 8.07 5.28 -12.62
N GLU A 61 8.02 4.78 -13.85
CA GLU A 61 6.86 4.89 -14.73
C GLU A 61 5.66 4.07 -14.23
N GLU A 62 5.90 2.83 -13.79
CA GLU A 62 4.86 1.97 -13.19
C GLU A 62 4.29 2.61 -11.92
N VAL A 63 5.16 3.17 -11.05
CA VAL A 63 4.76 3.91 -9.85
C VAL A 63 3.96 5.17 -10.23
N GLY A 64 4.43 5.93 -11.21
CA GLY A 64 3.75 7.12 -11.72
C GLY A 64 2.37 6.82 -12.30
N ARG A 65 2.19 5.69 -12.99
CA ARG A 65 0.89 5.22 -13.46
C ARG A 65 -0.09 4.97 -12.32
N VAL A 66 0.37 4.34 -11.24
CA VAL A 66 -0.46 4.15 -10.03
C VAL A 66 -0.87 5.52 -9.50
N VAL A 67 0.07 6.42 -9.20
CA VAL A 67 -0.23 7.76 -8.67
C VAL A 67 -1.24 8.51 -9.55
N ASN A 68 -1.04 8.53 -10.86
CA ASN A 68 -1.90 9.23 -11.81
C ASN A 68 -3.32 8.65 -11.87
N ALA A 69 -3.48 7.34 -11.67
CA ALA A 69 -4.79 6.70 -11.62
C ALA A 69 -5.64 7.20 -10.43
N TYR A 70 -5.01 7.47 -9.29
CA TYR A 70 -5.70 7.89 -8.06
C TYR A 70 -5.74 9.38 -7.84
N ARG A 71 -4.93 10.18 -8.53
CA ARG A 71 -4.78 11.63 -8.30
C ARG A 71 -6.10 12.41 -8.25
N ARG A 72 -7.13 11.94 -8.97
CA ARG A 72 -8.46 12.57 -9.04
C ARG A 72 -9.41 12.18 -7.90
N TYR A 73 -9.01 11.24 -7.04
CA TYR A 73 -9.83 10.68 -5.97
C TYR A 73 -9.25 10.92 -4.57
N VAL A 74 -8.08 11.56 -4.48
CA VAL A 74 -7.30 11.70 -3.24
C VAL A 74 -6.88 13.14 -3.05
N ASP A 75 -6.77 13.60 -1.80
CA ASP A 75 -6.31 14.96 -1.50
C ASP A 75 -4.79 15.08 -1.64
N SER A 76 -4.09 14.00 -1.34
CA SER A 76 -2.64 13.95 -1.45
C SER A 76 -2.16 12.55 -1.84
N ALA A 77 -1.05 12.54 -2.59
CA ALA A 77 -0.33 11.33 -2.96
C ALA A 77 1.15 11.53 -2.66
N GLN A 78 1.74 10.60 -1.92
CA GLN A 78 3.15 10.59 -1.57
C GLN A 78 3.79 9.31 -2.08
N VAL A 79 5.02 9.42 -2.58
CA VAL A 79 5.83 8.27 -3.00
C VAL A 79 7.07 8.20 -2.12
N LEU A 80 7.28 7.04 -1.50
CA LEU A 80 8.49 6.69 -0.77
C LEU A 80 9.23 5.57 -1.50
N THR A 81 10.54 5.52 -1.37
CA THR A 81 11.37 4.47 -1.98
C THR A 81 12.37 3.91 -0.99
N GLY A 82 12.87 2.71 -1.25
CA GLY A 82 13.97 2.15 -0.48
C GLY A 82 13.62 1.93 1.00
N ALA A 83 14.57 2.29 1.85
CA ALA A 83 14.44 2.21 3.30
C ALA A 83 13.30 3.08 3.86
N GLU A 84 12.96 4.20 3.22
CA GLU A 84 11.87 5.07 3.67
C GLU A 84 10.51 4.40 3.52
N ALA A 85 10.30 3.67 2.41
CA ALA A 85 9.09 2.88 2.21
C ALA A 85 8.95 1.76 3.25
N ALA A 86 10.05 1.06 3.55
CA ALA A 86 10.04 0.01 4.57
C ALA A 86 9.81 0.58 5.98
N ARG A 87 10.42 1.72 6.31
CA ARG A 87 10.22 2.40 7.59
C ARG A 87 8.78 2.87 7.76
N HIS A 88 8.18 3.40 6.70
CA HIS A 88 6.77 3.79 6.71
C HIS A 88 5.86 2.60 7.03
N LEU A 89 6.05 1.46 6.36
CA LEU A 89 5.28 0.24 6.63
C LEU A 89 5.38 -0.20 8.10
N LEU A 90 6.59 -0.18 8.68
CA LEU A 90 6.81 -0.53 10.08
C LEU A 90 6.09 0.44 11.03
N ARG A 91 6.09 1.73 10.72
CA ARG A 91 5.37 2.74 11.52
C ARG A 91 3.86 2.57 11.44
N VAL A 92 3.34 2.23 10.26
CA VAL A 92 1.92 1.93 10.04
C VAL A 92 1.50 0.71 10.86
N ALA A 93 2.25 -0.39 10.75
CA ALA A 93 1.95 -1.62 11.48
C ALA A 93 2.08 -1.44 13.00
N ALA A 94 3.05 -0.65 13.47
CA ALA A 94 3.19 -0.26 14.88
C ALA A 94 2.12 0.74 15.36
N GLY A 95 1.19 1.16 14.50
CA GLY A 95 0.11 2.10 14.84
C GLY A 95 0.55 3.56 15.02
N LEU A 96 1.81 3.89 14.73
CA LEU A 96 2.36 5.25 14.86
C LEU A 96 1.81 6.23 13.82
N GLU A 97 1.09 5.72 12.82
CA GLU A 97 0.44 6.50 11.75
C GLU A 97 -1.10 6.47 11.87
N SER A 98 -1.69 6.01 12.99
CA SER A 98 -3.15 6.10 13.17
C SER A 98 -3.60 7.54 13.49
N MET A 99 -4.67 7.97 12.83
CA MET A 99 -5.28 9.29 13.07
C MET A 99 -6.22 9.30 14.29
N LEU A 100 -6.62 8.12 14.80
CA LEU A 100 -7.46 7.99 15.99
C LEU A 100 -6.65 7.45 17.16
N ILE A 101 -6.59 8.22 18.25
CA ILE A 101 -6.11 7.72 19.55
C ILE A 101 -7.09 6.61 19.98
N GLY A 102 -6.66 5.35 19.91
CA GLY A 102 -7.49 4.17 20.25
C GLY A 102 -7.93 3.31 19.06
N GLU A 103 -7.46 3.57 17.84
CA GLU A 103 -7.68 2.68 16.69
C GLU A 103 -6.76 1.43 16.82
N THR A 104 -7.17 0.49 17.66
CA THR A 104 -6.38 -0.69 18.05
C THR A 104 -6.22 -1.73 16.92
N ASP A 105 -6.70 -1.44 15.70
CA ASP A 105 -6.92 -2.47 14.67
C ASP A 105 -6.15 -2.24 13.35
N ILE A 106 -5.23 -1.27 13.29
CA ILE A 106 -4.40 -1.10 12.09
C ILE A 106 -3.45 -2.29 11.88
N LEU A 107 -2.90 -2.86 12.96
CA LEU A 107 -2.10 -4.07 12.88
C LEU A 107 -2.92 -5.25 12.37
N GLY A 108 -4.15 -5.44 12.88
CA GLY A 108 -5.08 -6.46 12.40
C GLY A 108 -5.42 -6.28 10.92
N GLN A 109 -5.68 -5.06 10.47
CA GLN A 109 -5.89 -4.76 9.05
C GLN A 109 -4.66 -5.08 8.19
N VAL A 110 -3.45 -4.81 8.69
CA VAL A 110 -2.19 -5.14 8.01
C VAL A 110 -2.04 -6.66 7.88
N GLU A 111 -2.26 -7.40 8.97
CA GLU A 111 -2.24 -8.87 9.04
C GLU A 111 -3.24 -9.51 8.08
N GLU A 112 -4.51 -9.10 8.15
CA GLU A 112 -5.54 -9.64 7.29
C GLU A 112 -5.27 -9.33 5.81
N ALA A 113 -4.80 -8.12 5.50
CA ALA A 113 -4.43 -7.75 4.14
C ALA A 113 -3.25 -8.58 3.65
N PHE A 114 -2.29 -8.88 4.51
CA PHE A 114 -1.12 -9.70 4.19
C PHE A 114 -1.55 -11.13 3.85
N ASP A 115 -2.33 -11.76 4.73
CA ASP A 115 -2.82 -13.12 4.53
C ASP A 115 -3.64 -13.29 3.24
N ARG A 116 -4.55 -12.36 2.97
CA ARG A 116 -5.36 -12.38 1.74
C ARG A 116 -4.49 -12.26 0.50
N GLN A 117 -3.51 -11.37 0.50
CA GLN A 117 -2.71 -11.08 -0.69
C GLN A 117 -1.58 -12.09 -0.94
N VAL A 118 -1.07 -12.74 0.12
CA VAL A 118 -0.19 -13.90 0.00
C VAL A 118 -0.95 -15.06 -0.64
N LYS A 119 -2.16 -15.37 -0.16
CA LYS A 119 -3.02 -16.42 -0.75
C LYS A 119 -3.36 -16.14 -2.21
N ALA A 120 -3.58 -14.88 -2.56
CA ALA A 120 -3.85 -14.44 -3.94
C ALA A 120 -2.59 -14.37 -4.83
N GLY A 121 -1.38 -14.55 -4.27
CA GLY A 121 -0.11 -14.51 -5.01
C GLY A 121 0.41 -13.11 -5.34
N TYR A 122 -0.24 -12.04 -4.87
CA TYR A 122 0.22 -10.66 -5.08
C TYR A 122 1.46 -10.35 -4.24
N THR A 123 1.40 -10.69 -2.95
CA THR A 123 2.51 -10.47 -2.01
C THR A 123 3.41 -11.70 -1.99
N ARG A 124 4.57 -11.60 -2.66
CA ARG A 124 5.49 -12.72 -2.88
C ARG A 124 6.96 -12.29 -2.90
N GLY A 125 7.86 -13.26 -2.88
CA GLY A 125 9.30 -13.01 -2.90
C GLY A 125 9.73 -12.16 -1.70
N LEU A 126 10.66 -11.23 -1.92
CA LEU A 126 11.20 -10.41 -0.83
C LEU A 126 10.16 -9.47 -0.21
N LEU A 127 9.17 -9.02 -0.99
CA LEU A 127 8.09 -8.19 -0.46
C LEU A 127 7.30 -8.92 0.63
N LYS A 128 7.07 -10.22 0.48
CA LYS A 128 6.44 -11.04 1.52
C LYS A 128 7.21 -10.93 2.83
N THR A 129 8.52 -11.16 2.79
CA THR A 129 9.38 -11.10 3.98
C THR A 129 9.44 -9.69 4.60
N ILE A 130 9.35 -8.63 3.77
CA ILE A 130 9.32 -7.25 4.28
C ILE A 130 8.02 -7.00 5.06
N VAL A 131 6.87 -7.40 4.52
CA VAL A 131 5.56 -7.20 5.18
C VAL A 131 5.41 -8.10 6.40
N GLU A 132 5.87 -9.35 6.31
CA GLU A 132 5.86 -10.33 7.41
C GLU A 132 6.72 -9.89 8.61
N ARG A 133 7.71 -9.02 8.40
CA ARG A 133 8.51 -8.44 9.50
C ARG A 133 7.90 -7.17 10.09
N ALA A 134 6.91 -6.58 9.42
CA ALA A 134 6.21 -5.40 9.90
C ALA A 134 5.02 -5.75 10.77
N VAL A 135 4.39 -6.89 10.47
CA VAL A 135 3.47 -7.62 11.34
C VAL A 135 4.23 -8.25 12.50
#